data_AF-A0A662MRZ6-F1
#
_entry.id   AF-A0A662MRZ6-F1
#
_cell.length_a   1.000
_cell.length_b   1.000
_cell.length_c   1.000
_cell.angle_alpha   90.00
_cell.angle_beta   90.00
_cell.angle_gamma   90.00
#
_symmetry.space_group_name_H-M   'P 1'
#
loop_
_entity.id
_entity.type
_entity.pdbx_description
1 polymer ?
#
loop_
_entity_poly.entity_id
_entity_poly.type
_entity_poly.pdbx_seq_one_letter_code
_entity_poly.pdbx_strand_id
1 'polypeptide(L)'
;TSVVPIGKLEVYRRKNKPIPEGWAIDAGGNLTRDVEAVFNDGALLPLGGLGELFGGHKGYGLSLMVDILSGILSGGTWSRHVKNTNEKHSEVDHFFMAINIEAFTPLEEFKERMTKMIDEIKSSKKHPDFERIWIHGEKGFLTQETRLKIGIPIYKKVLKELDEIADKIGVDRIGGV
;
A
#
# COMPACT_ATOMS: atom_id res chain seq x y z
N THR A 1 0.26 8.54 4.80
CA THR A 1 -0.79 7.72 4.15
C THR A 1 -1.28 8.39 2.87
N SER A 2 -0.73 7.99 1.72
CA SER A 2 -0.99 8.59 0.41
C SER A 2 -2.14 7.91 -0.35
N VAL A 3 -2.62 8.55 -1.42
CA VAL A 3 -3.57 7.95 -2.38
C VAL A 3 -3.03 6.67 -3.00
N VAL A 4 -1.71 6.62 -3.20
CA VAL A 4 -1.00 5.55 -3.90
C VAL A 4 0.41 5.39 -3.32
N PRO A 5 0.97 4.16 -3.24
CA PRO A 5 2.37 3.97 -2.85
C PRO A 5 3.35 4.36 -3.98
N ILE A 6 4.55 4.78 -3.61
CA ILE A 6 5.62 5.19 -4.54
C ILE A 6 5.99 4.09 -5.56
N GLY A 7 5.94 2.82 -5.15
CA GLY A 7 6.20 1.69 -6.05
C GLY A 7 5.22 1.62 -7.23
N LYS A 8 4.00 2.17 -7.10
CA LYS A 8 3.08 2.25 -8.23
C LYS A 8 3.53 3.30 -9.26
N LEU A 9 4.12 4.41 -8.83
CA LEU A 9 4.71 5.40 -9.73
C LEU A 9 5.86 4.77 -10.53
N GLU A 10 6.70 3.95 -9.90
CA GLU A 10 7.74 3.21 -10.62
C GLU A 10 7.17 2.29 -11.71
N VAL A 11 6.03 1.63 -11.45
CA VAL A 11 5.36 0.79 -12.47
C VAL A 11 4.90 1.63 -13.66
N TYR A 12 4.41 2.86 -13.43
CA TYR A 12 4.03 3.78 -14.50
C TYR A 12 5.25 4.31 -15.25
N ARG A 13 6.34 4.67 -14.54
CA ARG A 13 7.64 5.05 -15.10
C ARG A 13 8.19 3.97 -16.02
N ARG A 14 8.25 2.71 -15.57
CA ARG A 14 8.72 1.57 -16.38
C ARG A 14 7.85 1.30 -17.61
N LYS A 15 6.59 1.73 -17.59
CA LYS A 15 5.64 1.61 -18.71
C LYS A 15 5.60 2.87 -19.60
N ASN A 16 6.37 3.92 -19.28
CA ASN A 16 6.29 5.23 -19.94
C ASN A 16 4.84 5.74 -20.03
N LYS A 17 4.07 5.60 -18.95
CA LYS A 17 2.67 6.07 -18.88
C LYS A 17 2.52 7.20 -17.87
N PRO A 18 1.69 8.22 -18.17
CA PRO A 18 1.37 9.26 -17.20
C PRO A 18 0.58 8.68 -16.03
N ILE A 19 0.82 9.18 -14.82
CA ILE A 19 0.00 8.82 -13.67
C ILE A 19 -1.38 9.50 -13.74
N PRO A 20 -2.41 8.91 -13.09
CA PRO A 20 -3.68 9.59 -12.90
C PRO A 20 -3.49 10.93 -12.18
N GLU A 21 -4.30 11.92 -12.57
CA GLU A 21 -4.38 13.19 -11.88
C GLU A 21 -4.87 13.01 -10.43
N GLY A 22 -4.43 13.88 -9.53
CA GLY A 22 -4.77 13.80 -8.11
C GLY A 22 -3.95 12.80 -7.30
N TRP A 23 -2.95 12.13 -7.89
CA TRP A 23 -2.00 11.29 -7.16
C TRP A 23 -0.83 12.06 -6.57
N ALA A 24 -0.39 13.13 -7.22
CA ALA A 24 0.85 13.80 -6.89
C ALA A 24 0.87 15.29 -7.31
N ILE A 25 1.85 16.00 -6.75
CA ILE A 25 2.21 17.37 -7.09
C ILE A 25 3.68 17.45 -7.51
N ASP A 26 4.02 18.45 -8.31
CA ASP A 26 5.40 18.82 -8.65
C ASP A 26 6.06 19.68 -7.55
N ALA A 27 7.31 20.07 -7.77
CA ALA A 27 8.08 20.93 -6.85
C ALA A 27 7.47 22.33 -6.63
N GLY A 28 6.62 22.80 -7.55
CA GLY A 28 5.86 24.04 -7.41
C GLY A 28 4.55 23.88 -6.64
N GLY A 29 4.19 22.65 -6.24
CA GLY A 29 2.93 22.34 -5.58
C GLY A 29 1.74 22.16 -6.52
N ASN A 30 1.96 22.13 -7.84
CA ASN A 30 0.88 21.97 -8.83
C ASN A 30 0.61 20.49 -9.07
N LEU A 31 -0.66 20.14 -9.35
CA LEU A 31 -1.02 18.78 -9.73
C LEU A 31 -0.24 18.35 -10.98
N THR A 32 0.32 17.14 -10.93
CA THR A 32 1.10 16.59 -12.05
C THR A 32 0.68 15.18 -12.41
N ARG A 33 0.85 14.87 -13.69
CA ARG A 33 0.70 13.53 -14.27
C ARG A 33 2.03 12.95 -14.75
N ASP A 34 3.10 13.73 -14.64
CA ASP A 34 4.46 13.32 -14.97
C ASP A 34 5.12 12.69 -13.74
N VAL A 35 5.61 11.47 -13.91
CA VAL A 35 6.27 10.72 -12.84
C VAL A 35 7.64 11.32 -12.52
N GLU A 36 8.34 11.87 -13.51
CA GLU A 36 9.66 12.47 -13.29
C GLU A 36 9.56 13.76 -12.49
N ALA A 37 8.53 14.57 -12.72
CA ALA A 37 8.23 15.74 -11.89
C ALA A 37 7.98 15.39 -10.41
N VAL A 38 7.48 14.18 -10.11
CA VAL A 38 7.31 13.73 -8.72
C VAL A 38 8.64 13.30 -8.12
N PHE A 39 9.49 12.61 -8.87
CA PHE A 39 10.81 12.18 -8.39
C PHE A 39 11.82 13.33 -8.27
N ASN A 40 11.64 14.40 -9.04
CA ASN A 40 12.45 15.61 -9.00
C ASN A 40 11.79 16.67 -8.10
N ASP A 41 11.79 16.42 -6.78
CA ASP A 41 11.30 17.33 -5.72
C ASP A 41 9.77 17.53 -5.65
N GLY A 42 8.99 16.66 -6.29
CA GLY A 42 7.54 16.61 -6.07
C GLY A 42 7.13 15.77 -4.86
N ALA A 43 5.82 15.55 -4.70
CA ALA A 43 5.28 14.78 -3.59
C ALA A 43 3.99 14.03 -3.95
N LEU A 44 3.77 12.91 -3.27
CA LEU A 44 2.49 12.19 -3.32
C LEU A 44 1.45 12.90 -2.45
N LEU A 45 0.22 12.95 -2.94
CA LEU A 45 -0.90 13.51 -2.17
C LEU A 45 -1.40 12.51 -1.10
N PRO A 46 -1.89 13.01 0.04
CA PRO A 46 -2.54 12.19 1.06
C PRO A 46 -3.82 11.56 0.51
N LEU A 47 -4.32 10.50 1.16
CA LEU A 47 -5.64 9.94 0.85
C LEU A 47 -6.71 11.06 0.85
N GLY A 48 -7.49 11.16 -0.23
CA GLY A 48 -8.43 12.27 -0.43
C GLY A 48 -7.88 13.43 -1.27
N GLY A 49 -6.64 13.34 -1.77
CA GLY A 49 -6.09 14.26 -2.76
C GLY A 49 -5.65 15.62 -2.19
N LEU A 50 -5.69 16.65 -3.04
CA LEU A 50 -5.25 18.00 -2.69
C LEU A 50 -6.35 18.77 -1.95
N GLY A 51 -6.01 19.37 -0.81
CA GLY A 51 -6.91 20.23 -0.04
C GLY A 51 -8.06 19.50 0.65
N GLU A 52 -9.16 20.21 0.90
CA GLU A 52 -10.25 19.70 1.73
C GLU A 52 -11.44 19.13 0.97
N LEU A 53 -11.66 19.57 -0.27
CA LEU A 53 -12.85 19.25 -1.05
C LEU A 53 -13.08 17.73 -1.19
N PHE A 54 -12.00 16.97 -1.44
CA PHE A 54 -12.04 15.51 -1.54
C PHE A 54 -11.51 14.80 -0.29
N GLY A 55 -11.28 15.55 0.80
CA GLY A 55 -10.89 15.02 2.09
C GLY A 55 -9.38 14.78 2.30
N GLY A 56 -8.51 15.42 1.51
CA GLY A 56 -7.05 15.31 1.65
C GLY A 56 -6.53 15.59 3.06
N HIS A 57 -7.11 16.59 3.76
CA HIS A 57 -6.79 16.88 5.17
C HIS A 57 -7.02 15.68 6.10
N LYS A 58 -7.99 14.80 5.79
CA LYS A 58 -8.25 13.58 6.57
C LYS A 58 -7.16 12.54 6.34
N GLY A 59 -6.73 12.35 5.08
CA GLY A 59 -5.60 11.48 4.76
C GLY A 59 -4.28 11.98 5.35
N TYR A 60 -4.09 13.30 5.43
CA TYR A 60 -2.97 13.91 6.13
C TYR A 60 -3.02 13.62 7.63
N GLY A 61 -4.17 13.81 8.28
CA GLY A 61 -4.36 13.48 9.70
C GLY A 61 -4.07 12.00 10.00
N LEU A 62 -4.50 11.08 9.14
CA LEU A 62 -4.14 9.66 9.24
C LEU A 62 -2.63 9.43 9.10
N SER A 63 -1.94 10.22 8.27
CA SER A 63 -0.49 10.12 8.11
C SER A 63 0.24 10.55 9.37
N LEU A 64 -0.21 11.65 9.99
CA LEU A 64 0.34 12.11 11.26
C LEU A 64 0.15 11.09 12.37
N MET A 65 -1.02 10.44 12.45
CA MET A 65 -1.26 9.39 13.43
C MET A 65 -0.24 8.23 13.28
N VAL A 66 0.08 7.83 12.04
CA VAL A 66 1.08 6.79 11.78
C VAL A 66 2.48 7.23 12.23
N ASP A 67 2.91 8.45 11.90
CA ASP A 67 4.21 8.99 12.30
C ASP A 67 4.32 9.14 13.82
N ILE A 68 3.24 9.56 14.50
CA ILE A 68 3.20 9.70 15.96
C ILE A 68 3.34 8.32 16.61
N LEU A 69 2.54 7.34 16.19
CA LEU A 69 2.54 6.01 16.82
C LEU A 69 3.80 5.22 16.52
N SER A 70 4.33 5.34 15.30
CA SER A 70 5.48 4.52 14.87
C SER A 70 6.81 5.18 15.23
N GLY A 71 6.96 6.49 14.95
CA GLY A 71 8.23 7.21 15.15
C GLY A 71 8.31 7.93 16.50
N ILE A 72 7.42 8.90 16.74
CA ILE A 72 7.52 9.75 17.94
C ILE A 72 7.37 8.93 19.22
N LEU A 73 6.37 8.06 19.29
CA LEU A 73 6.08 7.25 20.48
C LEU A 73 7.18 6.22 20.79
N SER A 74 7.85 5.69 19.76
CA SER A 74 8.96 4.75 19.93
C SER A 74 10.28 5.44 20.30
N GLY A 75 10.35 6.77 20.18
CA GLY A 75 11.59 7.54 20.30
C GLY A 75 12.49 7.49 19.06
N GLY A 76 11.96 7.00 17.93
CA GLY A 76 12.64 6.88 16.66
C GLY A 76 12.51 8.11 15.74
N THR A 77 12.58 7.89 14.43
CA THR A 77 12.51 8.97 13.42
C THR A 77 11.12 9.09 12.80
N TRP A 78 10.82 10.22 12.15
CA TRP A 78 9.51 10.49 11.56
C TRP A 78 9.62 11.25 10.24
N SER A 79 8.64 11.07 9.36
CA SER A 79 8.49 11.87 8.13
C SER A 79 9.82 11.99 7.34
N ARG A 80 10.23 13.20 6.98
CA ARG A 80 11.49 13.51 6.25
C ARG A 80 12.78 13.06 6.93
N HIS A 81 12.73 12.65 8.20
CA HIS A 81 13.91 12.18 8.94
C HIS A 81 14.16 10.68 8.73
N VAL A 82 13.18 9.95 8.19
CA VAL A 82 13.34 8.56 7.77
C VAL A 82 14.22 8.52 6.51
N LYS A 83 15.26 7.69 6.53
CA LYS A 83 16.22 7.57 5.44
C LYS A 83 15.70 6.68 4.31
N ASN A 84 16.23 6.89 3.11
CA ASN A 84 15.84 6.10 1.94
C ASN A 84 16.23 4.63 2.12
N THR A 85 15.46 3.72 1.53
CA THR A 85 15.69 2.26 1.63
C THR A 85 17.00 1.78 1.02
N ASN A 86 17.68 2.63 0.24
CA ASN A 86 18.99 2.33 -0.34
C ASN A 86 20.13 2.59 0.64
N GLU A 87 19.84 3.18 1.80
CA GLU A 87 20.80 3.39 2.88
C GLU A 87 20.80 2.18 3.82
N LYS A 88 21.98 1.84 4.37
CA LYS A 88 22.16 0.64 5.23
C LYS A 88 21.21 0.58 6.43
N HIS A 89 20.75 1.72 6.91
CA HIS A 89 19.77 1.82 7.99
C HIS A 89 18.76 2.89 7.59
N SER A 90 17.55 2.47 7.20
CA SER A 90 16.48 3.40 6.82
C SER A 90 15.83 4.10 8.02
N GLU A 91 16.18 3.69 9.26
CA GLU A 91 15.65 4.24 10.52
C GLU A 91 14.11 4.24 10.53
N VAL A 92 13.51 3.18 9.97
CA VAL A 92 12.07 3.00 9.93
C VAL A 92 11.62 2.35 11.23
N ASP A 93 10.68 3.00 11.90
CA ASP A 93 10.05 2.49 13.12
C ASP A 93 8.65 1.93 12.86
N HIS A 94 8.18 1.10 13.78
CA HIS A 94 6.93 0.36 13.64
C HIS A 94 6.10 0.40 14.92
N PHE A 95 4.78 0.41 14.77
CA PHE A 95 3.82 0.29 15.86
C PHE A 95 2.91 -0.92 15.63
N PHE A 96 2.69 -1.70 16.69
CA PHE A 96 1.78 -2.84 16.69
C PHE A 96 0.81 -2.73 17.87
N MET A 97 -0.46 -3.02 17.62
CA MET A 97 -1.51 -3.04 18.64
C MET A 97 -2.35 -4.31 18.49
N ALA A 98 -2.59 -4.98 19.61
CA ALA A 98 -3.51 -6.11 19.71
C ALA A 98 -4.61 -5.78 20.72
N ILE A 99 -5.87 -5.99 20.33
CA ILE A 99 -7.03 -5.78 21.20
C ILE A 99 -7.62 -7.15 21.50
N ASN A 100 -7.72 -7.49 22.79
CA ASN A 100 -8.39 -8.72 23.21
C ASN A 100 -9.92 -8.54 23.12
N ILE A 101 -10.55 -9.20 22.16
CA ILE A 101 -12.00 -9.13 21.94
C ILE A 101 -12.80 -9.69 23.12
N GLU A 102 -12.33 -10.77 23.73
CA GLU A 102 -13.01 -11.46 24.84
C GLU A 102 -13.08 -10.61 26.11
N ALA A 103 -12.27 -9.54 26.19
CA ALA A 103 -12.38 -8.55 27.26
C ALA A 103 -13.63 -7.67 27.15
N PHE A 104 -14.33 -7.66 26.00
CA PHE A 104 -15.49 -6.82 25.73
C PHE A 104 -16.78 -7.60 25.44
N THR A 105 -16.68 -8.76 24.77
CA THR A 105 -17.84 -9.57 24.35
C THR A 105 -17.40 -11.01 24.08
N PRO A 106 -18.28 -12.02 24.25
CA PRO A 106 -17.97 -13.39 23.83
C PRO A 106 -17.55 -13.46 22.37
N LEU A 107 -16.49 -14.23 22.08
CA LEU A 107 -15.86 -14.25 20.76
C LEU A 107 -16.83 -14.68 19.64
N GLU A 108 -17.70 -15.64 19.90
CA GLU A 108 -18.67 -16.11 18.91
C GLU A 108 -19.72 -15.04 18.58
N GLU A 109 -20.19 -14.28 19.57
CA GLU A 109 -21.11 -13.16 19.35
C GLU A 109 -20.46 -12.06 18.51
N PHE A 110 -19.18 -11.75 18.77
CA PHE A 110 -18.42 -10.81 17.95
C PHE A 110 -18.31 -11.28 16.49
N LYS A 111 -18.00 -12.56 16.26
CA LYS A 111 -17.91 -13.15 14.91
C LYS A 111 -19.26 -13.11 14.19
N GLU A 112 -20.36 -13.43 14.87
CA GLU A 112 -21.71 -13.36 14.29
C GLU A 112 -22.05 -11.93 13.85
N ARG A 113 -21.75 -10.93 14.69
CA ARG A 113 -21.94 -9.51 14.36
C ARG A 113 -21.07 -9.07 13.17
N MET A 114 -19.82 -9.54 13.12
CA MET A 114 -18.92 -9.28 11.99
C MET A 114 -19.44 -9.89 10.69
N THR A 115 -19.92 -11.13 10.72
CA THR A 115 -20.55 -11.79 9.56
C THR A 115 -21.73 -10.99 9.07
N LYS A 116 -22.64 -10.59 9.98
CA LYS A 116 -23.81 -9.78 9.63
C LYS A 116 -23.42 -8.45 8.97
N MET A 117 -22.45 -7.73 9.54
CA MET A 117 -21.95 -6.47 8.96
C MET A 117 -21.36 -6.68 7.56
N ILE A 118 -20.58 -7.74 7.36
CA ILE A 118 -20.00 -8.08 6.06
C ILE A 118 -21.10 -8.38 5.04
N ASP A 119 -22.11 -9.15 5.43
CA ASP A 119 -23.23 -9.51 4.56
C ASP A 119 -24.02 -8.26 4.15
N GLU A 120 -24.33 -7.36 5.09
CA GLU A 120 -25.02 -6.08 4.83
C GLU A 120 -24.24 -5.20 3.84
N ILE A 121 -22.92 -5.10 4.00
CA ILE A 121 -22.06 -4.36 3.06
C ILE A 121 -22.10 -5.01 1.68
N LYS A 122 -21.98 -6.34 1.58
CA LYS A 122 -21.92 -7.04 0.29
C LYS A 122 -23.26 -7.11 -0.43
N SER A 123 -24.38 -7.05 0.31
CA SER A 123 -25.73 -7.01 -0.25
C SER A 123 -26.21 -5.61 -0.63
N SER A 124 -25.45 -4.56 -0.28
CA SER A 124 -25.82 -3.18 -0.59
C SER A 124 -25.95 -2.93 -2.10
N LYS A 125 -26.78 -1.94 -2.47
CA LYS A 125 -26.97 -1.55 -3.87
C LYS A 125 -25.64 -1.17 -4.49
N LYS A 126 -25.29 -1.85 -5.57
CA LYS A 126 -24.03 -1.69 -6.28
C LYS A 126 -24.12 -0.53 -7.26
N HIS A 127 -22.98 0.09 -7.54
CA HIS A 127 -22.87 1.02 -8.65
C HIS A 127 -23.09 0.27 -9.98
N PRO A 128 -23.76 0.85 -11.00
CA PRO A 128 -24.11 0.16 -12.24
C PRO A 128 -22.94 -0.53 -12.95
N ASP A 129 -21.74 0.06 -12.87
CA ASP A 129 -20.53 -0.45 -13.51
C ASP A 129 -19.82 -1.58 -12.74
N PHE A 130 -20.34 -2.00 -11.58
CA PHE A 130 -19.67 -2.96 -10.72
C PHE A 130 -20.58 -4.11 -10.29
N GLU A 131 -20.13 -5.35 -10.54
CA GLU A 131 -20.91 -6.56 -10.25
C GLU A 131 -20.93 -6.94 -8.76
N ARG A 132 -19.97 -6.47 -7.96
CA ARG A 132 -19.84 -6.82 -6.54
C ARG A 132 -19.11 -5.77 -5.71
N ILE A 133 -19.41 -5.77 -4.42
CA ILE A 133 -18.68 -5.01 -3.39
C ILE A 133 -17.68 -5.97 -2.72
N TRP A 134 -16.46 -5.49 -2.51
CA TRP A 134 -15.39 -6.25 -1.87
C TRP A 134 -15.18 -5.78 -0.44
N ILE A 135 -14.88 -6.70 0.48
CA ILE A 135 -14.36 -6.34 1.80
C ILE A 135 -12.83 -6.24 1.76
N HIS A 136 -12.27 -5.37 2.60
CA HIS A 136 -10.83 -5.26 2.78
C HIS A 136 -10.24 -6.64 3.15
N GLY A 137 -9.23 -7.08 2.39
CA GLY A 137 -8.60 -8.40 2.53
C GLY A 137 -9.11 -9.47 1.55
N GLU A 138 -10.36 -9.38 1.07
CA GLU A 138 -10.98 -10.43 0.24
C GLU A 138 -10.22 -10.67 -1.08
N LYS A 139 -9.83 -9.60 -1.79
CA LYS A 139 -9.04 -9.71 -3.02
C LYS A 139 -7.67 -10.35 -2.79
N GLY A 140 -7.04 -10.04 -1.66
CA GLY A 140 -5.75 -10.60 -1.27
C GLY A 140 -5.86 -12.08 -0.95
N PHE A 141 -6.87 -12.46 -0.17
CA PHE A 141 -7.20 -13.84 0.16
C PHE A 141 -7.42 -14.69 -1.09
N LEU A 142 -8.28 -14.26 -2.02
CA LEU A 142 -8.54 -15.00 -3.27
C LEU A 142 -7.28 -15.09 -4.16
N THR A 143 -6.46 -14.04 -4.18
CA THR A 143 -5.19 -14.06 -4.91
C THR A 143 -4.22 -15.07 -4.30
N GLN A 144 -4.16 -15.17 -2.98
CA GLN A 144 -3.37 -16.16 -2.26
C GLN A 144 -3.86 -17.58 -2.56
N GLU A 145 -5.16 -17.85 -2.43
CA GLU A 145 -5.76 -19.15 -2.75
C GLU A 145 -5.45 -19.58 -4.19
N THR A 146 -5.54 -18.64 -5.13
CA THR A 146 -5.22 -18.91 -6.53
C THR A 146 -3.74 -19.24 -6.69
N ARG A 147 -2.83 -18.43 -6.14
CA ARG A 147 -1.37 -18.59 -6.28
C ARG A 147 -0.82 -19.81 -5.56
N LEU A 148 -1.48 -20.28 -4.50
CA LEU A 148 -1.15 -21.56 -3.87
C LEU A 148 -1.44 -22.75 -4.80
N LYS A 149 -2.41 -22.63 -5.72
CA LYS A 149 -2.79 -23.68 -6.66
C LYS A 149 -1.99 -23.63 -7.96
N ILE A 150 -1.75 -22.43 -8.50
CA ILE A 150 -1.15 -22.26 -9.84
C ILE A 150 0.28 -21.69 -9.82
N GLY A 151 0.84 -21.43 -8.64
CA GLY A 151 2.11 -20.74 -8.49
C GLY A 151 1.99 -19.21 -8.59
N ILE A 152 3.12 -18.52 -8.39
CA ILE A 152 3.21 -17.06 -8.45
C ILE A 152 3.71 -16.66 -9.84
N PRO A 153 2.94 -15.87 -10.61
CA PRO A 153 3.42 -15.36 -11.89
C PRO A 153 4.53 -14.33 -11.67
N ILE A 154 5.68 -14.55 -12.31
CA ILE A 154 6.85 -13.67 -12.26
C ILE A 154 7.13 -13.15 -13.67
N TYR A 155 7.41 -11.85 -13.80
CA TYR A 155 7.84 -11.29 -15.08
C TYR A 155 9.20 -11.84 -15.49
N LYS A 156 9.39 -12.19 -16.77
CA LYS A 156 10.67 -12.72 -17.30
C LYS A 156 11.88 -11.87 -16.91
N LYS A 157 11.74 -10.54 -16.89
CA LYS A 157 12.81 -9.62 -16.48
C LYS A 157 13.20 -9.82 -15.01
N VAL A 158 12.21 -9.94 -14.12
CA VAL A 158 12.45 -10.19 -12.69
C VAL A 158 13.06 -11.56 -12.47
N LEU A 159 12.60 -12.59 -13.20
CA LEU A 159 13.20 -13.93 -13.13
C LEU A 159 14.69 -13.90 -13.50
N LYS A 160 15.04 -13.20 -14.58
CA LYS A 160 16.44 -13.01 -14.98
C LYS A 160 17.26 -12.30 -13.91
N GLU A 161 16.73 -11.21 -13.33
CA GLU A 161 17.40 -10.48 -12.24
C GLU A 161 17.63 -11.39 -11.01
N LEU A 162 16.69 -12.26 -10.67
CA LEU A 162 16.82 -13.24 -9.58
C LEU A 162 17.88 -14.30 -9.89
N ASP A 163 17.89 -14.86 -11.11
CA ASP A 163 18.90 -15.84 -11.52
C ASP A 163 20.31 -15.22 -11.56
N GLU A 164 20.46 -13.96 -11.98
CA GLU A 164 21.73 -13.22 -11.92
C GLU A 164 22.22 -13.01 -10.48
N ILE A 165 21.31 -12.86 -9.51
CA ILE A 165 21.66 -12.80 -8.08
C ILE A 165 22.06 -14.19 -7.58
N ALA A 166 21.32 -15.23 -7.95
CA ALA A 166 21.59 -16.61 -7.57
C ALA A 166 23.01 -17.04 -8.00
N ASP A 167 23.39 -16.74 -9.24
CA ASP A 167 24.73 -16.98 -9.78
C ASP A 167 25.82 -16.26 -8.96
N LYS A 168 25.58 -15.01 -8.54
CA LYS A 168 26.57 -14.21 -7.79
C LYS A 168 26.82 -14.75 -6.38
N ILE A 169 25.81 -15.35 -5.76
CA ILE A 169 25.90 -15.86 -4.38
C ILE A 169 26.07 -17.38 -4.32
N GLY A 170 26.08 -18.06 -5.47
CA GLY A 170 26.33 -19.50 -5.57
C GLY A 170 25.17 -20.38 -5.12
N VAL A 171 23.92 -20.00 -5.38
CA VAL A 171 22.72 -20.80 -5.10
C VAL A 171 21.98 -21.17 -6.37
N ASP A 172 21.06 -22.13 -6.29
CA ASP A 172 20.27 -22.59 -7.44
C ASP A 172 19.39 -21.48 -8.04
N ARG A 173 19.33 -21.48 -9.37
CA ARG A 173 18.44 -20.59 -10.14
C ARG A 173 16.98 -20.96 -9.94
N ILE A 174 16.10 -19.96 -9.99
CA ILE A 174 14.65 -20.17 -9.91
C ILE A 174 14.12 -20.60 -11.29
N GLY A 175 14.68 -20.06 -12.36
CA GLY A 175 14.33 -20.41 -13.74
C GLY A 175 14.89 -21.76 -14.21
N GLY A 176 15.51 -22.55 -13.31
CA GLY A 176 16.16 -23.83 -13.59
C GLY A 176 15.22 -25.05 -13.60
N VAL A 177 13.99 -24.89 -14.10
CA VAL A 177 13.13 -25.98 -14.61
C VAL A 177 12.91 -25.76 -16.09
#